data_AF-K7ZH54-F1
#
_entry.id   AF-K7ZH54-F1
#
_cell.length_a   1.000
_cell.length_b   1.000
_cell.length_c   1.000
_cell.angle_alpha   90.00
_cell.angle_beta   90.00
_cell.angle_gamma   90.00
#
_symmetry.space_group_name_H-M   'P 1'
#
loop_
_entity.id
_entity.type
_entity.pdbx_description
1 polymer ?
#
loop_
_entity_poly.entity_id
_entity_poly.type
_entity_poly.pdbx_seq_one_letter_code
_entity_poly.pdbx_strand_id
1 'polypeptide(L)'
;MPGKVFVNRTLNLKKIRYIGVDMDHTLVRYNSENFERLSHTTMIDKLVKRGYPETLRKLVFDYNFAIRGLVIDRKMGNLLKLNRYTAIRASYHGLKPLDFKSHQKLYKSTYIDLSNSDYLAVDTSFSISLANLIAQIVELKDSDTANKYPEYAQIADDVLDALDEAHRDGSLKDVVKQNLDHFIIKDPTLVHTLEKFRRHGKKIFVLTNSDFHYTKLLLDYAIQPFLKEHKSWEDLFEFVITFASKPKFFYENQKYLRVNPADGTMTNMEGKLTPGIYQGGNAKKFTADLDLAGDDILYVGDHIYGDILRLKKDCNWRTAMVIEELDVEVENNKQAEPLNQEIETLMKKKEPLEDELTDIMTRKIEKAVAANEPQIETLQKTISEIDAQISQLIKKQQAMYNGNWGQLMRAGNEESYFAYQLDRYACVYMQKLSDLLDLSPRTYFRAPRRPLAHEIF
;
A
#
# COMPACT_ATOMS: atom_id res chain seq x y z
N MET A 1 1.19 -23.84 7.77
CA MET A 1 1.04 -22.74 8.75
C MET A 1 0.01 -21.79 8.15
N PRO A 2 -1.04 -21.37 8.87
CA PRO A 2 -1.95 -20.38 8.30
C PRO A 2 -1.12 -19.15 7.91
N GLY A 3 -1.17 -18.80 6.63
CA GLY A 3 -0.27 -17.86 5.96
C GLY A 3 -0.51 -16.43 6.39
N LYS A 4 0.02 -16.04 7.55
CA LYS A 4 -0.05 -14.66 8.04
C LYS A 4 1.09 -13.77 7.52
N VAL A 5 2.22 -14.38 7.14
CA VAL A 5 3.38 -13.70 6.55
C VAL A 5 3.65 -14.28 5.17
N PHE A 6 3.60 -13.43 4.17
CA PHE A 6 3.79 -13.76 2.76
C PHE A 6 5.22 -13.45 2.35
N VAL A 7 5.83 -14.32 1.54
CA VAL A 7 7.28 -14.30 1.29
C VAL A 7 7.59 -14.05 -0.18
N ASN A 8 8.20 -12.91 -0.50
CA ASN A 8 8.71 -12.59 -1.83
C ASN A 8 10.17 -13.00 -1.99
N ARG A 9 10.97 -12.84 -0.93
CA ARG A 9 12.40 -13.18 -0.89
C ARG A 9 12.75 -13.87 0.41
N THR A 10 13.68 -14.81 0.32
CA THR A 10 14.22 -15.51 1.48
C THR A 10 14.75 -14.53 2.54
N LEU A 11 14.30 -14.70 3.77
CA LEU A 11 14.68 -13.88 4.93
C LEU A 11 14.97 -14.79 6.11
N ASN A 12 16.21 -14.72 6.62
CA ASN A 12 16.63 -15.51 7.76
C ASN A 12 16.65 -14.64 9.02
N LEU A 13 15.61 -14.72 9.84
CA LEU A 13 15.54 -13.93 11.07
C LEU A 13 16.67 -14.27 12.06
N LYS A 14 17.34 -15.43 11.95
CA LYS A 14 18.51 -15.74 12.80
C LYS A 14 19.65 -14.73 12.59
N LYS A 15 19.84 -14.24 11.36
CA LYS A 15 20.90 -13.27 11.02
C LYS A 15 20.55 -11.84 11.41
N ILE A 16 19.26 -11.50 11.42
CA ILE A 16 18.79 -10.16 11.77
C ILE A 16 19.14 -9.85 13.23
N ARG A 17 19.95 -8.83 13.48
CA ARG A 17 20.31 -8.37 14.83
C ARG A 17 19.34 -7.27 15.28
N TYR A 18 19.01 -6.35 14.39
CA TYR A 18 18.15 -5.20 14.65
C TYR A 18 16.87 -5.22 13.81
N ILE A 19 15.76 -4.87 14.44
CA ILE A 19 14.46 -4.68 13.79
C ILE A 19 14.04 -3.23 13.98
N GLY A 20 14.05 -2.47 12.89
CA GLY A 20 13.49 -1.14 12.84
C GLY A 20 12.01 -1.22 12.51
N VAL A 21 11.19 -0.45 13.20
CA VAL A 21 9.75 -0.35 12.92
C VAL A 21 9.37 1.10 12.71
N ASP A 22 8.57 1.37 11.67
CA ASP A 22 7.81 2.61 11.64
C ASP A 22 6.84 2.64 12.83
N MET A 23 6.53 3.85 13.30
CA MET A 23 5.57 4.02 14.38
C MET A 23 4.14 4.01 13.84
N ASP A 24 3.78 5.05 13.11
CA ASP A 24 2.41 5.28 12.65
C ASP A 24 2.05 4.21 11.61
N HIS A 25 0.87 3.59 11.74
CA HIS A 25 0.34 2.52 10.87
C HIS A 25 1.16 1.21 10.80
N THR A 26 2.30 1.11 11.50
CA THR A 26 3.08 -0.14 11.60
C THR A 26 3.13 -0.68 13.03
N LEU A 27 3.79 0.04 13.95
CA LEU A 27 3.84 -0.32 15.37
C LEU A 27 2.55 0.09 16.08
N VAL A 28 2.05 1.28 15.79
CA VAL A 28 0.81 1.83 16.33
C VAL A 28 -0.24 1.80 15.24
N ARG A 29 -1.27 0.97 15.44
CA ARG A 29 -2.34 0.77 14.48
C ARG A 29 -3.40 1.85 14.63
N TYR A 30 -3.92 2.31 13.49
CA TYR A 30 -4.96 3.33 13.44
C TYR A 30 -6.29 2.71 12.99
N ASN A 31 -7.40 3.32 13.37
CA ASN A 31 -8.66 3.14 12.66
C ASN A 31 -8.58 3.93 11.35
N SER A 32 -8.21 3.26 10.27
CA SER A 32 -7.92 3.86 8.97
C SER A 32 -9.10 4.63 8.38
N GLU A 33 -10.33 4.15 8.54
CA GLU A 33 -11.52 4.87 8.08
C GLU A 33 -11.72 6.19 8.84
N ASN A 34 -11.64 6.16 10.18
CA ASN A 34 -11.79 7.36 11.00
C ASN A 34 -10.69 8.37 10.67
N PHE A 35 -9.44 7.91 10.54
CA PHE A 35 -8.31 8.76 10.22
C PHE A 35 -8.43 9.39 8.82
N GLU A 36 -8.75 8.60 7.78
CA GLU A 36 -8.92 9.10 6.42
C GLU A 36 -10.11 10.09 6.32
N ARG A 37 -11.19 9.87 7.08
CA ARG A 37 -12.31 10.82 7.18
C ARG A 37 -11.89 12.16 7.79
N LEU A 38 -11.07 12.11 8.84
CA LEU A 38 -10.50 13.31 9.46
C LEU A 38 -9.59 14.05 8.46
N SER A 39 -8.71 13.33 7.76
CA SER A 39 -7.83 13.89 6.73
C SER A 39 -8.63 14.58 5.62
N HIS A 40 -9.66 13.92 5.09
CA HIS A 40 -10.57 14.48 4.07
C HIS A 40 -11.19 15.81 4.51
N THR A 41 -11.78 15.83 5.71
CA THR A 41 -12.45 17.02 6.25
C THR A 41 -11.45 18.16 6.49
N THR A 42 -10.26 17.82 7.01
CA THR A 42 -9.19 18.80 7.29
C THR A 42 -8.64 19.42 6.00
N MET A 43 -8.46 18.62 4.94
CA MET A 43 -8.05 19.13 3.62
C MET A 43 -9.09 20.09 3.06
N ILE A 44 -10.39 19.78 3.14
CA ILE A 44 -11.47 20.68 2.72
C ILE A 44 -11.37 22.02 3.44
N ASP A 45 -11.21 22.01 4.77
CA ASP A 45 -11.11 23.24 5.56
C ASP A 45 -9.95 24.13 5.12
N LYS A 46 -8.81 23.52 4.80
CA LYS A 46 -7.61 24.24 4.32
C LYS A 46 -7.81 24.79 2.91
N LEU A 47 -8.38 24.01 1.99
CA LEU A 47 -8.65 24.45 0.62
C LEU A 47 -9.61 25.63 0.59
N VAL A 48 -10.69 25.58 1.38
CA VAL A 48 -11.66 26.69 1.49
C VAL A 48 -10.98 27.97 2.01
N LYS A 49 -10.10 27.85 3.02
CA LYS A 49 -9.29 29.00 3.49
C LYS A 49 -8.36 29.57 2.42
N ARG A 50 -7.92 28.74 1.46
CA ARG A 50 -7.10 29.14 0.30
C ARG A 50 -7.94 29.68 -0.87
N GLY A 51 -9.26 29.82 -0.71
CA GLY A 51 -10.15 30.42 -1.70
C GLY A 51 -10.90 29.43 -2.60
N TYR A 52 -10.86 28.13 -2.29
CA TYR A 52 -11.77 27.19 -2.96
C TYR A 52 -13.22 27.45 -2.57
N PRO A 53 -14.20 27.13 -3.44
CA PRO A 53 -15.62 27.35 -3.17
C PRO A 53 -16.11 26.67 -1.88
N GLU A 54 -17.00 27.35 -1.14
CA GLU A 54 -17.64 26.82 0.08
C GLU A 54 -18.48 25.55 -0.16
N THR A 55 -18.83 25.26 -1.43
CA THR A 55 -19.50 24.03 -1.81
C THR A 55 -18.70 22.78 -1.44
N LEU A 56 -17.36 22.87 -1.33
CA LEU A 56 -16.51 21.77 -0.86
C LEU A 56 -16.90 21.24 0.52
N ARG A 57 -17.42 22.08 1.42
CA ARG A 57 -17.85 21.65 2.77
C ARG A 57 -19.03 20.67 2.76
N LYS A 58 -19.72 20.54 1.62
CA LYS A 58 -20.83 19.60 1.44
C LYS A 58 -20.35 18.22 0.97
N LEU A 59 -19.08 18.09 0.59
CA LEU A 59 -18.52 16.81 0.16
C LEU A 59 -18.48 15.84 1.32
N VAL A 60 -18.92 14.59 1.06
CA VAL A 60 -18.95 13.53 2.05
C VAL A 60 -17.87 12.51 1.71
N PHE A 61 -17.05 12.16 2.69
CA PHE A 61 -16.02 11.15 2.52
C PHE A 61 -16.60 9.74 2.37
N ASP A 62 -16.21 9.05 1.29
CA ASP A 62 -16.50 7.63 1.03
C ASP A 62 -15.21 6.81 1.03
N TYR A 63 -15.00 6.01 2.08
CA TYR A 63 -13.82 5.18 2.23
C TYR A 63 -13.69 4.11 1.14
N ASN A 64 -14.80 3.66 0.54
CA ASN A 64 -14.81 2.62 -0.47
C ASN A 64 -14.70 3.16 -1.90
N PHE A 65 -14.68 4.49 -2.09
CA PHE A 65 -14.56 5.05 -3.43
C PHE A 65 -13.19 4.73 -4.04
N ALA A 66 -12.11 4.91 -3.29
CA ALA A 66 -10.74 4.69 -3.74
C ALA A 66 -10.10 3.50 -3.01
N ILE A 67 -9.07 2.92 -3.62
CA ILE A 67 -8.22 1.90 -2.98
C ILE A 67 -6.77 2.38 -3.02
N ARG A 68 -5.93 1.79 -2.16
CA ARG A 68 -4.48 1.98 -2.21
C ARG A 68 -3.90 1.50 -3.55
N GLY A 69 -2.82 2.13 -4.02
CA GLY A 69 -2.10 1.70 -5.22
C GLY A 69 -2.66 2.22 -6.55
N LEU A 70 -3.62 3.14 -6.50
CA LEU A 70 -4.06 3.90 -7.67
C LEU A 70 -3.00 4.92 -8.11
N VAL A 71 -3.18 5.50 -9.28
CA VAL A 71 -2.34 6.58 -9.80
C VAL A 71 -3.23 7.74 -10.23
N ILE A 72 -2.91 8.94 -9.74
CA ILE A 72 -3.56 10.18 -10.14
C ILE A 72 -2.83 10.72 -11.37
N ASP A 73 -3.55 10.89 -12.47
CA ASP A 73 -3.12 11.69 -13.61
C ASP A 73 -3.52 13.15 -13.34
N ARG A 74 -2.56 13.94 -12.87
CA ARG A 74 -2.77 15.34 -12.48
C ARG A 74 -3.21 16.19 -13.68
N LYS A 75 -2.70 15.88 -14.87
CA LYS A 75 -2.97 16.64 -16.08
C LYS A 75 -4.41 16.47 -16.54
N MET A 76 -4.93 15.25 -16.47
CA MET A 76 -6.27 14.91 -16.96
C MET A 76 -7.33 14.82 -15.86
N GLY A 77 -6.97 14.96 -14.59
CA GLY A 77 -7.91 14.82 -13.47
C GLY A 77 -8.44 13.39 -13.31
N ASN A 78 -7.65 12.38 -13.68
CA ASN A 78 -8.09 10.99 -13.67
C ASN A 78 -7.47 10.18 -12.54
N LEU A 79 -8.23 9.21 -12.03
CA LEU A 79 -7.71 8.12 -11.21
C LEU A 79 -7.53 6.88 -12.07
N LEU A 80 -6.38 6.23 -11.96
CA LEU A 80 -5.98 5.10 -12.80
C LEU A 80 -5.63 3.89 -11.93
N LYS A 81 -6.12 2.73 -12.32
CA LYS A 81 -5.66 1.44 -11.80
C LYS A 81 -4.79 0.75 -12.83
N LEU A 82 -3.56 0.45 -12.45
CA LEU A 82 -2.54 -0.07 -13.36
C LEU A 82 -2.20 -1.54 -13.04
N ASN A 83 -1.78 -2.28 -14.07
CA ASN A 83 -1.08 -3.55 -13.89
C ASN A 83 0.42 -3.34 -13.60
N ARG A 84 1.15 -4.43 -13.36
CA ARG A 84 2.61 -4.45 -13.13
C ARG A 84 3.46 -3.78 -14.22
N TYR A 85 2.94 -3.67 -15.44
CA TYR A 85 3.60 -3.08 -16.61
C TYR A 85 3.12 -1.67 -16.91
N THR A 86 2.44 -1.02 -15.97
CA THR A 86 1.87 0.34 -16.10
C THR A 86 0.80 0.49 -17.19
N ALA A 87 0.14 -0.61 -17.56
CA ALA A 87 -1.05 -0.58 -18.40
C ALA A 87 -2.29 -0.24 -17.58
N ILE A 88 -3.09 0.71 -18.05
CA ILE A 88 -4.37 1.11 -17.46
C ILE A 88 -5.38 -0.03 -17.61
N ARG A 89 -5.93 -0.48 -16.48
CA ARG A 89 -6.97 -1.53 -16.41
C ARG A 89 -8.33 -1.00 -15.98
N ALA A 90 -8.36 0.09 -15.22
CA ALA A 90 -9.55 0.86 -14.94
C ALA A 90 -9.18 2.34 -14.80
N SER A 91 -10.09 3.23 -15.13
CA SER A 91 -9.86 4.67 -15.07
C SER A 91 -11.15 5.42 -14.77
N TYR A 92 -11.07 6.46 -13.94
CA TYR A 92 -12.17 7.34 -13.58
C TYR A 92 -11.78 8.78 -13.88
N HIS A 93 -12.73 9.58 -14.36
CA HIS A 93 -12.62 11.04 -14.41
C HIS A 93 -13.58 11.61 -13.39
N GLY A 94 -13.05 12.32 -12.39
CA GLY A 94 -13.82 12.62 -11.18
C GLY A 94 -14.39 11.34 -10.56
N LEU A 95 -15.70 11.32 -10.32
CA LEU A 95 -16.39 10.18 -9.71
C LEU A 95 -16.97 9.18 -10.72
N LYS A 96 -16.72 9.37 -12.03
CA LYS A 96 -17.33 8.57 -13.10
C LYS A 96 -16.30 7.66 -13.78
N PRO A 97 -16.63 6.38 -14.02
CA PRO A 97 -15.76 5.51 -14.79
C PRO A 97 -15.68 6.02 -16.24
N LEU A 98 -14.47 6.02 -16.80
CA LEU A 98 -14.25 6.32 -18.20
C LEU A 98 -14.57 5.10 -19.06
N ASP A 99 -15.42 5.30 -20.07
CA ASP A 99 -15.67 4.27 -21.08
C ASP A 99 -14.44 4.07 -21.99
N PHE A 100 -14.39 2.92 -22.68
CA PHE A 100 -13.27 2.55 -23.54
C PHE A 100 -12.98 3.56 -24.66
N LYS A 101 -14.01 4.18 -25.25
CA LYS A 101 -13.84 5.16 -26.33
C LYS A 101 -13.27 6.47 -25.78
N SER A 102 -13.78 6.92 -24.64
CA SER A 102 -13.28 8.10 -23.93
C SER A 102 -11.82 7.91 -23.50
N HIS A 103 -11.49 6.72 -22.97
CA HIS A 103 -10.13 6.34 -22.65
C HIS A 103 -9.21 6.40 -23.87
N GLN A 104 -9.57 5.77 -25.00
CA GLN A 104 -8.76 5.78 -26.23
C GLN A 104 -8.51 7.19 -26.80
N LYS A 105 -9.44 8.12 -26.60
CA LYS A 105 -9.26 9.52 -27.01
C LYS A 105 -8.27 10.26 -26.12
N LEU A 106 -8.32 10.02 -24.82
CA LEU A 106 -7.45 10.67 -23.82
C LEU A 106 -6.04 10.09 -23.82
N TYR A 107 -5.94 8.76 -23.85
CA TYR A 107 -4.70 8.01 -23.80
C TYR A 107 -4.42 7.37 -25.15
N LYS A 108 -3.35 7.83 -25.82
CA LYS A 108 -2.88 7.25 -27.10
C LYS A 108 -2.37 5.80 -26.98
N SER A 109 -2.10 5.37 -25.76
CA SER A 109 -1.62 4.04 -25.39
C SER A 109 -2.27 3.64 -24.08
N THR A 110 -2.54 2.34 -23.89
CA THR A 110 -2.95 1.80 -22.59
C THR A 110 -1.82 1.90 -21.56
N TYR A 111 -0.57 2.04 -22.00
CA TYR A 111 0.61 2.14 -21.14
C TYR A 111 0.96 3.59 -20.83
N ILE A 112 1.28 3.85 -19.57
CA ILE A 112 1.78 5.15 -19.12
C ILE A 112 3.22 5.06 -18.63
N ASP A 113 3.92 6.19 -18.72
CA ASP A 113 5.27 6.34 -18.19
C ASP A 113 5.23 7.05 -16.83
N LEU A 114 5.39 6.28 -15.76
CA LEU A 114 5.42 6.79 -14.39
C LEU A 114 6.69 7.59 -14.04
N SER A 115 7.66 7.71 -14.97
CA SER A 115 8.76 8.67 -14.80
C SER A 115 8.32 10.11 -15.06
N ASN A 116 7.18 10.32 -15.72
CA ASN A 116 6.58 11.64 -15.88
C ASN A 116 5.97 12.12 -14.55
N SER A 117 6.35 13.33 -14.13
CA SER A 117 5.85 14.01 -12.93
C SER A 117 4.36 14.32 -12.95
N ASP A 118 3.70 14.25 -14.10
CA ASP A 118 2.24 14.40 -14.22
C ASP A 118 1.47 13.28 -13.47
N TYR A 119 2.11 12.12 -13.26
CA TYR A 119 1.52 11.00 -12.54
C TYR A 119 1.96 10.98 -11.08
N LEU A 120 0.99 10.91 -10.18
CA LEU A 120 1.21 10.81 -8.74
C LEU A 120 0.69 9.46 -8.24
N ALA A 121 1.56 8.64 -7.66
CA ALA A 121 1.17 7.35 -7.10
C ALA A 121 0.50 7.50 -5.72
N VAL A 122 -0.64 6.81 -5.53
CA VAL A 122 -1.46 6.77 -4.31
C VAL A 122 -0.92 5.65 -3.42
N ASP A 123 0.22 5.90 -2.78
CA ASP A 123 1.00 4.86 -2.10
C ASP A 123 0.98 4.94 -0.57
N THR A 124 0.27 5.93 -0.01
CA THR A 124 0.18 6.14 1.45
C THR A 124 -1.15 5.73 2.06
N SER A 125 -1.11 5.40 3.36
CA SER A 125 -2.26 5.16 4.23
C SER A 125 -3.12 6.43 4.48
N PHE A 126 -2.75 7.53 3.81
CA PHE A 126 -3.48 8.81 3.73
C PHE A 126 -3.97 9.11 2.31
N SER A 127 -3.68 8.20 1.36
CA SER A 127 -3.91 8.46 -0.05
C SER A 127 -5.35 8.14 -0.49
N ILE A 128 -6.16 7.46 0.34
CA ILE A 128 -7.57 7.21 -0.01
C ILE A 128 -8.35 8.53 0.07
N SER A 129 -8.19 9.31 1.15
CA SER A 129 -8.82 10.63 1.25
C SER A 129 -8.31 11.61 0.19
N LEU A 130 -7.01 11.57 -0.14
CA LEU A 130 -6.42 12.37 -1.22
C LEU A 130 -7.08 12.05 -2.57
N ALA A 131 -7.09 10.77 -2.97
CA ALA A 131 -7.66 10.34 -4.23
C ALA A 131 -9.16 10.63 -4.32
N ASN A 132 -9.90 10.38 -3.23
CA ASN A 132 -11.33 10.68 -3.15
C ASN A 132 -11.59 12.20 -3.31
N LEU A 133 -10.89 13.04 -2.53
CA LEU A 133 -11.12 14.49 -2.58
C LEU A 133 -10.76 15.09 -3.94
N ILE A 134 -9.66 14.66 -4.56
CA ILE A 134 -9.31 15.09 -5.93
C ILE A 134 -10.43 14.71 -6.90
N ALA A 135 -10.90 13.46 -6.87
CA ALA A 135 -11.98 13.01 -7.74
C ALA A 135 -13.30 13.79 -7.52
N GLN A 136 -13.63 14.11 -6.26
CA GLN A 136 -14.79 14.93 -5.94
C GLN A 136 -14.67 16.36 -6.48
N ILE A 137 -13.50 16.99 -6.34
CA ILE A 137 -13.28 18.36 -6.83
C ILE A 137 -13.25 18.38 -8.37
N VAL A 138 -12.71 17.35 -9.03
CA VAL A 138 -12.77 17.21 -10.50
C VAL A 138 -14.23 17.13 -10.97
N GLU A 139 -15.05 16.29 -10.33
CA GLU A 139 -16.49 16.19 -10.65
C GLU A 139 -17.21 17.53 -10.44
N LEU A 140 -16.88 18.27 -9.36
CA LEU A 140 -17.44 19.61 -9.13
C LEU A 140 -16.98 20.61 -10.19
N LYS A 141 -15.70 20.63 -10.55
CA LYS A 141 -15.17 21.52 -11.60
C LYS A 141 -15.92 21.35 -12.91
N ASP A 142 -16.29 20.12 -13.25
CA ASP A 142 -16.97 19.81 -14.51
C ASP A 142 -18.49 20.06 -14.48
N SER A 143 -19.12 19.95 -13.30
CA SER A 143 -20.58 20.03 -13.15
C SER A 143 -21.09 21.36 -12.61
N ASP A 144 -20.30 22.06 -11.80
CA ASP A 144 -20.66 23.32 -11.17
C ASP A 144 -20.37 24.51 -12.10
N THR A 145 -21.43 25.04 -12.71
CA THR A 145 -21.36 26.22 -13.58
C THR A 145 -21.34 27.56 -12.83
N ALA A 146 -21.58 27.56 -11.51
CA ALA A 146 -21.71 28.79 -10.71
C ALA A 146 -20.39 29.21 -10.06
N ASN A 147 -19.55 28.24 -9.68
CA ASN A 147 -18.26 28.51 -9.04
C ASN A 147 -17.09 28.31 -10.02
N LYS A 148 -15.95 28.92 -9.71
CA LYS A 148 -14.71 28.73 -10.46
C LYS A 148 -13.78 27.81 -9.68
N TYR A 149 -13.19 26.86 -10.39
CA TYR A 149 -12.21 25.90 -9.88
C TYR A 149 -10.90 26.01 -10.65
N PRO A 150 -9.74 25.75 -10.01
CA PRO A 150 -8.44 25.72 -10.70
C PRO A 150 -8.33 24.62 -11.75
N GLU A 151 -7.23 24.57 -12.51
CA GLU A 151 -6.95 23.44 -13.41
C GLU A 151 -6.68 22.14 -12.67
N TYR A 152 -6.95 20.98 -13.30
CA TYR A 152 -6.85 19.67 -12.62
C TYR A 152 -5.50 19.43 -11.95
N ALA A 153 -4.41 19.85 -12.60
CA ALA A 153 -3.07 19.71 -12.04
C ALA A 153 -2.89 20.56 -10.78
N GLN A 154 -3.39 21.80 -10.79
CA GLN A 154 -3.37 22.68 -9.62
C GLN A 154 -4.27 22.14 -8.50
N ILE A 155 -5.42 21.56 -8.82
CA ILE A 155 -6.29 20.90 -7.84
C ILE A 155 -5.52 19.78 -7.14
N ALA A 156 -4.87 18.89 -7.91
CA ALA A 156 -4.11 17.80 -7.33
C ALA A 156 -2.98 18.29 -6.42
N ASP A 157 -2.27 19.36 -6.81
CA ASP A 157 -1.19 19.96 -6.03
C ASP A 157 -1.70 20.63 -4.76
N ASP A 158 -2.78 21.43 -4.86
CA ASP A 158 -3.35 22.14 -3.72
C ASP A 158 -3.86 21.16 -2.65
N VAL A 159 -4.48 20.05 -3.08
CA VAL A 159 -4.99 19.02 -2.16
C VAL A 159 -3.81 18.29 -1.51
N LEU A 160 -2.78 17.93 -2.27
CA LEU A 160 -1.56 17.32 -1.72
C LEU A 160 -0.87 18.26 -0.72
N ASP A 161 -0.73 19.54 -1.05
CA ASP A 161 -0.17 20.56 -0.17
C ASP A 161 -1.02 20.78 1.08
N ALA A 162 -2.34 20.63 0.98
CA ALA A 162 -3.24 20.71 2.14
C ALA A 162 -3.04 19.51 3.08
N LEU A 163 -2.86 18.30 2.53
CA LEU A 163 -2.54 17.10 3.30
C LEU A 163 -1.18 17.23 4.00
N ASP A 164 -0.15 17.64 3.26
CA ASP A 164 1.20 17.85 3.78
C ASP A 164 1.26 18.96 4.85
N GLU A 165 0.44 20.01 4.70
CA GLU A 165 0.26 21.02 5.75
C GLU A 165 -0.39 20.41 7.00
N ALA A 166 -1.47 19.64 6.84
CA ALA A 166 -2.23 19.05 7.94
C ALA A 166 -1.39 18.08 8.81
N HIS A 167 -0.43 17.39 8.20
CA HIS A 167 0.53 16.55 8.91
C HIS A 167 1.62 17.35 9.65
N ARG A 168 1.99 18.54 9.16
CA ARG A 168 3.07 19.37 9.72
C ARG A 168 2.60 20.33 10.80
N ASP A 169 1.42 20.92 10.64
CA ASP A 169 0.94 21.99 11.53
C ASP A 169 0.16 21.48 12.75
N GLY A 170 -0.03 20.17 12.87
CA GLY A 170 -0.72 19.54 13.99
C GLY A 170 -2.22 19.36 13.79
N SER A 171 -2.82 19.84 12.69
CA SER A 171 -4.28 19.78 12.47
C SER A 171 -4.86 18.36 12.64
N LEU A 172 -4.17 17.34 12.13
CA LEU A 172 -4.58 15.94 12.32
C LEU A 172 -4.19 15.42 13.71
N LYS A 173 -2.92 15.64 14.08
CA LYS A 173 -2.36 15.10 15.32
C LYS A 173 -3.12 15.59 16.55
N ASP A 174 -3.50 16.86 16.61
CA ASP A 174 -4.17 17.43 17.79
C ASP A 174 -5.56 16.87 18.00
N VAL A 175 -6.30 16.59 16.93
CA VAL A 175 -7.60 15.89 17.01
C VAL A 175 -7.42 14.45 17.49
N VAL A 176 -6.40 13.76 16.99
CA VAL A 176 -6.06 12.39 17.43
C VAL A 176 -5.65 12.36 18.90
N LYS A 177 -4.81 13.31 19.35
CA LYS A 177 -4.38 13.44 20.76
C LYS A 177 -5.58 13.56 21.71
N GLN A 178 -6.63 14.26 21.29
CA GLN A 178 -7.83 14.48 22.10
C GLN A 178 -8.77 13.27 22.14
N ASN A 179 -8.66 12.34 21.18
CA ASN A 179 -9.61 11.23 20.99
C ASN A 179 -8.90 9.92 20.65
N LEU A 180 -7.87 9.56 21.42
CA LEU A 180 -6.98 8.42 21.11
C LEU A 180 -7.72 7.08 20.96
N ASP A 181 -8.78 6.83 21.72
CA ASP A 181 -9.59 5.62 21.63
C ASP A 181 -10.39 5.49 20.34
N HIS A 182 -10.76 6.62 19.73
CA HIS A 182 -11.45 6.65 18.44
C HIS A 182 -10.51 6.35 17.26
N PHE A 183 -9.24 6.73 17.37
CA PHE A 183 -8.27 6.64 16.27
C PHE A 183 -7.22 5.55 16.43
N ILE A 184 -6.87 5.13 17.64
CA ILE A 184 -5.74 4.21 17.89
C ILE A 184 -6.25 2.86 18.37
N ILE A 185 -5.88 1.81 17.64
CA ILE A 185 -6.19 0.43 17.96
C ILE A 185 -5.09 -0.12 18.86
N LYS A 186 -5.43 -0.47 20.10
CA LYS A 186 -4.49 -1.13 21.02
C LYS A 186 -4.39 -2.62 20.69
N ASP A 187 -3.16 -3.11 20.64
CA ASP A 187 -2.86 -4.53 20.41
C ASP A 187 -1.93 -5.06 21.52
N PRO A 188 -2.49 -5.61 22.61
CA PRO A 188 -1.67 -6.17 23.67
C PRO A 188 -0.75 -7.30 23.16
N THR A 189 -1.19 -8.10 22.19
CA THR A 189 -0.42 -9.23 21.64
C THR A 189 0.87 -8.75 20.98
N LEU A 190 0.81 -7.61 20.29
CA LEU A 190 1.99 -6.97 19.71
C LEU A 190 3.07 -6.68 20.77
N VAL A 191 2.68 -6.12 21.92
CA VAL A 191 3.64 -5.78 22.98
C VAL A 191 4.33 -7.02 23.56
N HIS A 192 3.57 -8.08 23.81
CA HIS A 192 4.13 -9.34 24.30
C HIS A 192 5.09 -9.99 23.28
N THR A 193 4.79 -9.87 21.99
CA THR A 193 5.64 -10.43 20.94
C THR A 193 6.90 -9.60 20.71
N LEU A 194 6.87 -8.28 20.91
CA LEU A 194 8.08 -7.44 20.98
C LEU A 194 9.00 -7.87 22.12
N GLU A 195 8.46 -8.08 23.33
CA GLU A 195 9.24 -8.57 24.49
C GLU A 195 9.83 -9.96 24.24
N LYS A 196 9.07 -10.86 23.60
CA LYS A 196 9.59 -12.16 23.13
C LYS A 196 10.80 -11.98 22.22
N PHE A 197 10.75 -11.09 21.23
CA PHE A 197 11.87 -10.84 20.33
C PHE A 197 13.09 -10.30 21.09
N ARG A 198 12.90 -9.39 22.05
CA ARG A 198 13.95 -8.90 22.95
C ARG A 198 14.61 -10.02 23.76
N ARG A 199 13.83 -10.93 24.35
CA ARG A 199 14.35 -12.12 25.06
C ARG A 199 15.22 -13.02 24.19
N HIS A 200 14.92 -13.10 22.90
CA HIS A 200 15.73 -13.84 21.93
C HIS A 200 16.96 -13.08 21.43
N GLY A 201 17.33 -11.97 22.09
CA GLY A 201 18.52 -11.18 21.81
C GLY A 201 18.36 -10.21 20.63
N LYS A 202 17.15 -10.03 20.11
CA LYS A 202 16.88 -9.03 19.07
C LYS A 202 16.88 -7.63 19.67
N LYS A 203 17.29 -6.70 18.84
CA LYS A 203 17.37 -5.28 19.16
C LYS A 203 16.30 -4.58 18.35
N ILE A 204 15.46 -3.77 18.98
CA ILE A 204 14.30 -3.17 18.32
C ILE A 204 14.45 -1.66 18.40
N PHE A 205 14.17 -0.95 17.32
CA PHE A 205 14.17 0.52 17.31
C PHE A 205 12.95 1.06 16.56
N VAL A 206 12.49 2.24 16.99
CA VAL A 206 11.43 2.98 16.32
C VAL A 206 12.05 4.03 15.40
N LEU A 207 11.52 4.19 14.20
CA LEU A 207 11.94 5.19 13.22
C LEU A 207 10.72 5.86 12.60
N THR A 208 10.35 7.04 13.10
CA THR A 208 9.13 7.76 12.72
C THR A 208 9.41 9.17 12.22
N ASN A 209 8.55 9.65 11.32
CA ASN A 209 8.52 11.06 10.91
C ASN A 209 7.79 11.95 11.91
N SER A 210 7.11 11.38 12.91
CA SER A 210 6.49 12.12 14.00
C SER A 210 7.52 12.73 14.96
N ASP A 211 7.15 13.83 15.59
CA ASP A 211 7.93 14.48 16.64
C ASP A 211 7.97 13.66 17.93
N PHE A 212 8.90 13.99 18.82
CA PHE A 212 9.08 13.28 20.08
C PHE A 212 7.83 13.31 20.99
N HIS A 213 7.15 14.44 21.13
CA HIS A 213 6.03 14.55 22.06
C HIS A 213 4.83 13.70 21.61
N TYR A 214 4.52 13.73 20.31
CA TYR A 214 3.48 12.87 19.74
C TYR A 214 3.87 11.39 19.83
N THR A 215 5.13 11.06 19.52
CA THR A 215 5.67 9.69 19.65
C THR A 215 5.53 9.17 21.07
N LYS A 216 5.97 9.96 22.07
CA LYS A 216 5.85 9.61 23.49
C LYS A 216 4.39 9.35 23.87
N LEU A 217 3.47 10.24 23.49
CA LEU A 217 2.05 10.07 23.80
C LEU A 217 1.49 8.75 23.25
N LEU A 218 1.78 8.42 21.99
CA LEU A 218 1.27 7.20 21.37
C LEU A 218 1.88 5.94 21.96
N LEU A 219 3.19 5.95 22.25
CA LEU A 219 3.85 4.80 22.89
C LEU A 219 3.37 4.62 24.34
N ASP A 220 3.13 5.71 25.08
CA ASP A 220 2.52 5.68 26.42
C ASP A 220 1.08 5.13 26.39
N TYR A 221 0.34 5.39 25.31
CA TYR A 221 -1.04 4.92 25.18
C TYR A 221 -1.17 3.49 24.66
N ALA A 222 -0.35 3.10 23.68
CA ALA A 222 -0.49 1.86 22.93
C ALA A 222 0.49 0.75 23.35
N ILE A 223 1.63 1.10 23.94
CA ILE A 223 2.69 0.14 24.30
C ILE A 223 2.84 0.01 25.83
N GLN A 224 3.06 1.13 26.52
CA GLN A 224 3.34 1.19 27.96
C GLN A 224 2.37 0.37 28.83
N PRO A 225 1.03 0.40 28.63
CA PRO A 225 0.09 -0.28 29.52
C PRO A 225 0.15 -1.81 29.43
N PHE A 226 0.83 -2.36 28.43
CA PHE A 226 0.87 -3.80 28.16
C PHE A 226 2.25 -4.42 28.35
N LEU A 227 3.25 -3.64 28.79
CA LEU A 227 4.58 -4.15 29.12
C LEU A 227 4.52 -5.05 30.36
N LYS A 228 5.29 -6.14 30.35
CA LYS A 228 5.39 -7.08 31.48
C LYS A 228 6.82 -7.32 31.91
N GLU A 229 7.77 -7.28 30.98
CA GLU A 229 9.17 -7.57 31.19
C GLU A 229 10.04 -6.30 31.27
N HIS A 230 9.50 -5.15 30.82
CA HIS A 230 10.19 -3.86 30.81
C HIS A 230 9.41 -2.80 31.61
N LYS A 231 10.12 -1.84 32.23
CA LYS A 231 9.49 -0.78 33.03
C LYS A 231 8.88 0.31 32.14
N SER A 232 9.55 0.61 31.03
CA SER A 232 9.14 1.62 30.08
C SER A 232 9.33 1.14 28.64
N TRP A 233 8.62 1.75 27.69
CA TRP A 233 8.90 1.51 26.28
C TRP A 233 10.31 1.97 25.88
N GLU A 234 10.91 2.90 26.62
CA GLU A 234 12.31 3.34 26.45
C GLU A 234 13.30 2.19 26.72
N ASP A 235 12.95 1.24 27.59
CA ASP A 235 13.77 0.04 27.84
C ASP A 235 13.56 -1.04 26.76
N LEU A 236 12.34 -1.10 26.21
CA LEU A 236 11.98 -2.04 25.15
C LEU A 236 12.70 -1.71 23.84
N PHE A 237 12.70 -0.43 23.46
CA PHE A 237 13.29 0.06 22.23
C PHE A 237 14.69 0.62 22.48
N GLU A 238 15.71 0.03 21.85
CA GLU A 238 17.09 0.46 22.05
C GLU A 238 17.37 1.84 21.44
N PHE A 239 16.66 2.18 20.36
CA PHE A 239 16.66 3.51 19.78
C PHE A 239 15.24 3.93 19.44
N VAL A 240 14.93 5.21 19.65
CA VAL A 240 13.72 5.84 19.14
C VAL A 240 14.12 7.09 18.38
N ILE A 241 13.98 7.04 17.06
CA ILE A 241 14.39 8.09 16.14
C ILE A 241 13.14 8.79 15.62
N THR A 242 13.01 10.05 15.98
CA THR A 242 11.85 10.93 15.70
C THR A 242 12.21 11.94 14.61
N PHE A 243 11.22 12.53 13.95
CA PHE A 243 11.42 13.39 12.77
C PHE A 243 12.49 12.85 11.81
N ALA A 244 12.45 11.55 11.55
CA ALA A 244 13.45 10.85 10.75
C ALA A 244 13.57 11.41 9.33
N SER A 245 12.53 12.11 8.83
CA SER A 245 12.47 12.67 7.48
C SER A 245 12.59 11.59 6.40
N LYS A 246 12.02 10.41 6.63
CA LYS A 246 11.93 9.34 5.64
C LYS A 246 11.20 9.85 4.38
N PRO A 247 11.67 9.53 3.16
CA PRO A 247 12.71 8.53 2.86
C PRO A 247 14.15 9.04 2.97
N LYS A 248 14.38 10.34 3.19
CA LYS A 248 15.73 10.96 3.21
C LYS A 248 16.66 10.34 4.24
N PHE A 249 16.13 9.90 5.38
CA PHE A 249 16.88 9.13 6.39
C PHE A 249 17.75 8.01 5.78
N PHE A 250 17.24 7.34 4.75
CA PHE A 250 17.86 6.16 4.19
C PHE A 250 19.00 6.45 3.21
N TYR A 251 19.06 7.64 2.62
CA TYR A 251 20.01 7.96 1.54
C TYR A 251 20.73 9.31 1.68
N GLU A 252 20.25 10.23 2.51
CA GLU A 252 20.94 11.48 2.84
C GLU A 252 21.79 11.35 4.11
N ASN A 253 22.64 12.34 4.39
CA ASN A 253 23.53 12.36 5.56
C ASN A 253 23.08 13.40 6.59
N GLN A 254 21.81 13.38 6.99
CA GLN A 254 21.30 14.29 8.02
C GLN A 254 21.92 13.96 9.38
N LYS A 255 22.16 14.99 10.20
CA LYS A 255 22.79 14.83 11.52
C LYS A 255 21.78 14.30 12.54
N TYR A 256 22.28 13.56 13.52
CA TYR A 256 21.51 13.15 14.69
C TYR A 256 21.54 14.25 15.75
N LEU A 257 20.39 14.51 16.35
CA LEU A 257 20.27 15.27 17.59
C LEU A 257 19.85 14.31 18.71
N ARG A 258 20.51 14.36 19.86
CA ARG A 258 20.09 13.57 21.03
C ARG A 258 18.96 14.30 21.72
N VAL A 259 17.88 13.59 22.02
CA VAL A 259 16.69 14.13 22.68
C VAL A 259 16.72 13.74 24.15
N ASN A 260 16.50 14.70 25.04
CA ASN A 260 16.29 14.43 26.46
C ASN A 260 14.84 13.94 26.68
N PRO A 261 14.63 12.71 27.18
CA PRO A 261 13.28 12.17 27.40
C PRO A 261 12.42 12.99 28.37
N ALA A 262 13.05 13.70 29.31
CA ALA A 262 12.34 14.41 30.37
C ALA A 262 11.65 15.69 29.87
N ASP A 263 12.32 16.46 29.01
CA ASP A 263 11.87 17.80 28.60
C ASP A 263 11.81 18.00 27.08
N GLY A 264 12.28 17.02 26.29
CA GLY A 264 12.31 17.10 24.82
C GLY A 264 13.41 18.00 24.26
N THR A 265 14.27 18.58 25.11
CA THR A 265 15.39 19.41 24.64
C THR A 265 16.40 18.58 23.85
N MET A 266 17.08 19.24 22.91
CA MET A 266 17.97 18.58 21.96
C MET A 266 19.40 19.08 22.08
N THR A 267 20.35 18.16 21.99
CA THR A 267 21.78 18.47 21.87
C THR A 267 22.36 17.87 20.60
N ASN A 268 23.35 18.55 20.02
CA ASN A 268 24.11 17.96 18.92
C ASN A 268 24.81 16.69 19.40
N MET A 269 24.80 15.65 18.57
CA MET A 269 25.50 14.42 18.90
C MET A 269 26.96 14.48 18.45
N GLU A 270 27.86 14.19 19.38
CA GLU A 270 29.29 13.99 19.13
C GLU A 270 29.66 12.52 19.34
N GLY A 271 30.44 11.95 18.43
CA GLY A 271 30.91 10.55 18.52
C GLY A 271 29.94 9.52 17.94
N LYS A 272 29.92 8.33 18.57
CA LYS A 272 29.11 7.19 18.14
C LYS A 272 27.72 7.22 18.78
N LEU A 273 26.73 6.75 18.04
CA LEU A 273 25.39 6.48 18.57
C LEU A 273 25.45 5.51 19.76
N THR A 274 24.71 5.86 20.82
CA THR A 274 24.46 5.01 21.99
C THR A 274 22.96 4.90 22.20
N PRO A 275 22.45 3.83 22.85
CA PRO A 275 21.02 3.66 23.07
C PRO A 275 20.35 4.92 23.64
N GLY A 276 19.15 5.23 23.13
CA GLY A 276 18.40 6.42 23.53
C GLY A 276 17.52 7.01 22.43
N ILE A 277 17.00 8.20 22.70
CA ILE A 277 16.05 8.90 21.82
C ILE A 277 16.80 9.96 21.02
N TYR A 278 16.50 10.02 19.72
CA TYR A 278 17.13 10.92 18.78
C TYR A 278 16.12 11.58 17.86
N GLN A 279 16.55 12.65 17.21
CA GLN A 279 15.85 13.34 16.15
C GLN A 279 16.69 13.38 14.87
N GLY A 280 16.05 13.16 13.71
CA GLY A 280 16.68 13.20 12.39
C GLY A 280 17.60 12.02 12.14
N GLY A 281 18.84 12.30 11.72
CA GLY A 281 19.86 11.28 11.49
C GLY A 281 19.79 10.60 10.12
N ASN A 282 20.60 9.55 9.97
CA ASN A 282 20.68 8.76 8.74
C ASN A 282 21.07 7.31 8.98
N ALA A 283 20.62 6.43 8.06
CA ALA A 283 20.84 4.99 8.11
C ALA A 283 22.33 4.60 7.98
N LYS A 284 23.12 5.38 7.22
CA LYS A 284 24.56 5.11 7.02
C LYS A 284 25.34 5.19 8.33
N LYS A 285 25.18 6.29 9.08
CA LYS A 285 25.80 6.48 10.39
C LYS A 285 25.23 5.52 11.43
N PHE A 286 23.93 5.23 11.40
CA PHE A 286 23.32 4.22 12.27
C PHE A 286 23.99 2.86 12.13
N THR A 287 24.12 2.39 10.89
CA THR A 287 24.69 1.08 10.57
C THR A 287 26.18 1.04 10.94
N ALA A 288 26.93 2.10 10.62
CA ALA A 288 28.37 2.18 10.88
C ALA A 288 28.71 2.29 12.37
N ASP A 289 28.01 3.13 13.13
CA ASP A 289 28.29 3.34 14.56
C ASP A 289 28.03 2.06 15.38
N LEU A 290 27.03 1.26 14.97
CA LEU A 290 26.64 0.00 15.60
C LEU A 290 27.41 -1.23 15.12
N ASP A 291 28.36 -1.05 14.20
CA ASP A 291 29.16 -2.15 13.61
C ASP A 291 28.28 -3.28 13.06
N LEU A 292 27.33 -2.87 12.20
CA LEU A 292 26.36 -3.75 11.56
C LEU A 292 26.63 -3.84 10.05
N ALA A 293 26.30 -4.99 9.47
CA ALA A 293 26.05 -5.06 8.03
C ALA A 293 24.61 -4.63 7.74
N GLY A 294 24.33 -4.12 6.54
CA GLY A 294 22.97 -3.74 6.17
C GLY A 294 21.97 -4.90 6.30
N ASP A 295 22.39 -6.12 5.95
CA ASP A 295 21.55 -7.32 6.06
C ASP A 295 21.37 -7.87 7.48
N ASP A 296 22.03 -7.26 8.49
CA ASP A 296 21.74 -7.48 9.91
C ASP A 296 20.49 -6.71 10.37
N ILE A 297 19.97 -5.79 9.56
CA ILE A 297 18.87 -4.89 9.92
C ILE A 297 17.64 -5.23 9.08
N LEU A 298 16.50 -5.46 9.74
CA LEU A 298 15.19 -5.53 9.12
C LEU A 298 14.39 -4.29 9.47
N TYR A 299 14.06 -3.46 8.49
CA TYR A 299 13.10 -2.38 8.65
C TYR A 299 11.70 -2.83 8.22
N VAL A 300 10.70 -2.56 9.06
CA VAL A 300 9.29 -2.83 8.79
C VAL A 300 8.55 -1.49 8.77
N GLY A 301 7.93 -1.18 7.64
CA GLY A 301 7.05 -0.01 7.49
C GLY A 301 5.75 -0.40 6.80
N ASP A 302 4.86 0.55 6.63
CA ASP A 302 3.59 0.33 5.93
C ASP A 302 3.57 1.02 4.57
N HIS A 303 4.56 1.87 4.25
CA HIS A 303 4.62 2.65 3.01
C HIS A 303 5.66 2.13 2.00
N ILE A 304 5.45 2.36 0.70
CA ILE A 304 6.46 1.98 -0.32
C ILE A 304 7.42 3.14 -0.59
N TYR A 305 6.92 4.32 -1.00
CA TYR A 305 7.79 5.45 -1.37
C TYR A 305 8.45 6.14 -0.18
N GLY A 306 7.70 6.36 0.90
CA GLY A 306 8.20 7.00 2.11
C GLY A 306 9.25 6.16 2.84
N ASP A 307 9.16 4.84 2.71
CA ASP A 307 9.93 3.90 3.54
C ASP A 307 10.94 3.06 2.73
N ILE A 308 10.63 2.62 1.50
CA ILE A 308 11.34 1.48 0.88
C ILE A 308 11.85 1.70 -0.55
N LEU A 309 11.21 2.53 -1.37
CA LEU A 309 11.55 2.63 -2.80
C LEU A 309 13.01 3.05 -3.04
N ARG A 310 13.54 3.92 -2.16
CA ARG A 310 14.93 4.39 -2.16
C ARG A 310 15.86 3.48 -1.35
N LEU A 311 15.34 2.66 -0.42
CA LEU A 311 16.15 1.74 0.39
C LEU A 311 16.99 0.86 -0.52
N LYS A 312 16.39 0.12 -1.46
CA LYS A 312 17.15 -0.88 -2.24
C LYS A 312 18.28 -0.37 -3.14
N LYS A 313 18.33 0.92 -3.45
CA LYS A 313 19.40 1.49 -4.29
C LYS A 313 20.58 2.00 -3.44
N ASP A 314 20.27 2.64 -2.32
CA ASP A 314 21.24 3.42 -1.54
C ASP A 314 21.42 2.89 -0.10
N CYS A 315 20.61 1.91 0.32
CA CYS A 315 20.61 1.30 1.65
C CYS A 315 20.45 -0.23 1.60
N ASN A 316 21.38 -0.94 2.23
CA ASN A 316 21.41 -2.40 2.17
C ASN A 316 20.54 -3.09 3.24
N TRP A 317 19.61 -2.38 3.87
CA TRP A 317 18.72 -2.95 4.90
C TRP A 317 17.73 -3.95 4.28
N ARG A 318 17.38 -4.97 5.06
CA ARG A 318 16.25 -5.85 4.74
C ARG A 318 14.96 -5.10 5.03
N THR A 319 13.93 -5.38 4.24
CA THR A 319 12.68 -4.63 4.28
C THR A 319 11.49 -5.56 4.33
N ALA A 320 10.52 -5.23 5.17
CA ALA A 320 9.23 -5.89 5.26
C ALA A 320 8.11 -4.85 5.25
N MET A 321 6.90 -5.27 4.89
CA MET A 321 5.75 -4.38 4.80
C MET A 321 4.53 -4.87 5.58
N VAL A 322 3.91 -3.92 6.26
CA VAL A 322 2.56 -4.05 6.82
C VAL A 322 1.55 -3.47 5.80
N ILE A 323 0.50 -4.23 5.50
CA ILE A 323 -0.59 -3.82 4.59
C ILE A 323 -1.91 -4.19 5.26
N GLU A 324 -2.53 -3.25 5.96
CA GLU A 324 -3.74 -3.53 6.73
C GLU A 324 -4.91 -3.97 5.84
N GLU A 325 -5.00 -3.43 4.62
CA GLU A 325 -6.06 -3.71 3.64
C GLU A 325 -6.03 -5.16 3.13
N LEU A 326 -4.91 -5.86 3.34
CA LEU A 326 -4.72 -7.22 2.87
C LEU A 326 -5.65 -8.22 3.57
N ASP A 327 -6.14 -7.93 4.78
CA ASP A 327 -7.03 -8.84 5.53
C ASP A 327 -8.32 -9.12 4.75
N VAL A 328 -8.95 -8.05 4.29
CA VAL A 328 -10.21 -8.09 3.55
C VAL A 328 -9.99 -8.84 2.24
N GLU A 329 -8.90 -8.55 1.52
CA GLU A 329 -8.61 -9.26 0.28
C GLU A 329 -8.30 -10.74 0.50
N VAL A 330 -7.54 -11.10 1.55
CA VAL A 330 -7.24 -12.52 1.86
C VAL A 330 -8.51 -13.28 2.20
N GLU A 331 -9.41 -12.70 2.99
CA GLU A 331 -10.67 -13.34 3.33
C GLU A 331 -11.59 -13.48 2.11
N ASN A 332 -11.70 -12.44 1.29
CA ASN A 332 -12.47 -12.47 0.04
C ASN A 332 -11.90 -13.49 -0.95
N ASN A 333 -10.57 -13.63 -1.03
CA ASN A 333 -9.92 -14.64 -1.88
C ASN A 333 -10.30 -16.06 -1.45
N LYS A 334 -10.40 -16.35 -0.14
CA LYS A 334 -10.85 -17.67 0.34
C LYS A 334 -12.30 -17.94 -0.04
N GLN A 335 -13.17 -16.94 0.04
CA GLN A 335 -14.58 -17.05 -0.36
C GLN A 335 -14.76 -17.18 -1.87
N ALA A 336 -13.89 -16.54 -2.65
CA ALA A 336 -13.86 -16.62 -4.10
C ALA A 336 -13.28 -17.94 -4.64
N GLU A 337 -12.53 -18.69 -3.82
CA GLU A 337 -11.80 -19.89 -4.25
C GLU A 337 -12.68 -20.95 -4.94
N PRO A 338 -13.89 -21.30 -4.45
CA PRO A 338 -14.76 -22.23 -5.17
C PRO A 338 -15.17 -21.72 -6.56
N LEU A 339 -15.40 -20.40 -6.71
CA LEU A 339 -15.72 -19.79 -8.00
C LEU A 339 -14.52 -19.85 -8.95
N ASN A 340 -13.31 -19.63 -8.42
CA ASN A 340 -12.07 -19.73 -9.20
C ASN A 340 -11.88 -21.14 -9.76
N GLN A 341 -12.11 -22.16 -8.93
CA GLN A 341 -12.00 -23.57 -9.34
C GLN A 341 -13.03 -23.94 -10.42
N GLU A 342 -14.24 -23.40 -10.33
CA GLU A 342 -15.28 -23.58 -11.35
C GLU A 342 -14.91 -22.89 -12.67
N ILE A 343 -14.42 -21.64 -12.60
CA ILE A 343 -13.91 -20.91 -13.78
C ILE A 343 -12.77 -21.68 -14.43
N GLU A 344 -11.80 -22.17 -13.66
CA GLU A 344 -10.66 -22.94 -14.18
C GLU A 344 -11.12 -24.24 -14.86
N THR A 345 -12.10 -24.93 -14.27
CA THR A 345 -12.69 -26.14 -14.86
C THR A 345 -13.38 -25.85 -16.19
N LEU A 346 -14.13 -24.75 -16.28
CA LEU A 346 -14.77 -24.33 -17.52
C LEU A 346 -13.75 -23.89 -18.57
N MET A 347 -12.69 -23.17 -18.19
CA MET A 347 -11.59 -22.81 -19.09
C MET A 347 -10.89 -24.05 -19.67
N LYS A 348 -10.55 -25.03 -18.82
CA LYS A 348 -9.96 -26.31 -19.26
C LYS A 348 -10.87 -27.11 -20.20
N LYS A 349 -12.19 -26.95 -20.08
CA LYS A 349 -13.16 -27.53 -21.02
C LYS A 349 -13.26 -26.73 -22.32
N LYS A 350 -13.09 -25.41 -22.25
CA LYS A 350 -13.23 -24.48 -23.37
C LYS A 350 -12.03 -24.53 -24.33
N GLU A 351 -10.81 -24.52 -23.79
CA GLU A 351 -9.58 -24.41 -24.57
C GLU A 351 -9.48 -25.44 -25.70
N PRO A 352 -9.72 -26.76 -25.48
CA PRO A 352 -9.65 -27.74 -26.58
C PRO A 352 -10.71 -27.54 -27.67
N LEU A 353 -11.87 -26.97 -27.32
CA LEU A 353 -12.94 -26.67 -28.28
C LEU A 353 -12.56 -25.47 -29.16
N GLU A 354 -11.91 -24.46 -28.58
CA GLU A 354 -11.37 -23.32 -29.31
C GLU A 354 -10.23 -23.76 -30.25
N ASP A 355 -9.35 -24.66 -29.78
CA ASP A 355 -8.29 -25.25 -30.60
C ASP A 355 -8.89 -26.04 -31.78
N GLU A 356 -9.87 -26.91 -31.54
CA GLU A 356 -10.54 -27.67 -32.60
C GLU A 356 -11.23 -26.74 -33.63
N LEU A 357 -11.93 -25.71 -33.16
CA LEU A 357 -12.58 -24.73 -34.03
C LEU A 357 -11.56 -23.99 -34.90
N THR A 358 -10.44 -23.57 -34.31
CA THR A 358 -9.34 -22.89 -34.99
C THR A 358 -8.72 -23.80 -36.06
N ASP A 359 -8.51 -25.08 -35.73
CA ASP A 359 -7.98 -26.10 -36.63
C ASP A 359 -8.88 -26.32 -37.85
N ILE A 360 -10.19 -26.44 -37.63
CA ILE A 360 -11.18 -26.61 -38.70
C ILE A 360 -11.21 -25.37 -39.61
N MET A 361 -11.25 -24.17 -39.02
CA MET A 361 -11.26 -22.92 -39.80
C MET A 361 -9.99 -22.75 -40.64
N THR A 362 -8.83 -23.09 -40.08
CA THR A 362 -7.54 -23.02 -40.79
C THR A 362 -7.52 -24.00 -41.96
N ARG A 363 -7.93 -25.26 -41.75
CA ARG A 363 -7.98 -26.28 -42.82
C ARG A 363 -8.95 -25.92 -43.94
N LYS A 364 -10.09 -25.29 -43.61
CA LYS A 364 -11.07 -24.79 -44.60
C LYS A 364 -10.41 -23.79 -45.57
N ILE A 365 -9.60 -22.88 -45.04
CA ILE A 365 -8.92 -21.83 -45.83
C ILE A 365 -7.72 -22.41 -46.59
N GLU A 366 -6.82 -23.12 -45.91
CA GLU A 366 -5.55 -23.55 -46.51
C GLU A 366 -5.70 -24.72 -47.48
N LYS A 367 -6.59 -25.66 -47.18
CA LYS A 367 -6.71 -26.92 -47.95
C LYS A 367 -7.96 -26.98 -48.83
N ALA A 368 -8.77 -25.91 -48.84
CA ALA A 368 -10.06 -25.85 -49.54
C ALA A 368 -10.96 -27.07 -49.25
N VAL A 369 -10.82 -27.67 -48.06
CA VAL A 369 -11.65 -28.81 -47.64
C VAL A 369 -13.03 -28.28 -47.30
N ALA A 370 -14.08 -28.95 -47.78
CA ALA A 370 -15.45 -28.64 -47.40
C ALA A 370 -15.56 -28.73 -45.87
N ALA A 371 -15.82 -27.61 -45.23
CA ALA A 371 -15.97 -27.55 -43.79
C ALA A 371 -17.27 -28.24 -43.37
N ASN A 372 -17.22 -28.97 -42.25
CA ASN A 372 -18.41 -29.50 -41.61
C ASN A 372 -19.12 -28.35 -40.87
N GLU A 373 -19.90 -27.55 -41.62
CA GLU A 373 -20.60 -26.37 -41.07
C GLU A 373 -21.45 -26.71 -39.82
N PRO A 374 -22.20 -27.84 -39.76
CA PRO A 374 -22.91 -28.23 -38.54
C PRO A 374 -22.02 -28.40 -37.30
N GLN A 375 -20.79 -28.91 -37.48
CA GLN A 375 -19.84 -29.07 -36.39
C GLN A 375 -19.29 -27.72 -35.93
N ILE A 376 -19.00 -26.81 -36.86
CA ILE A 376 -18.58 -25.43 -36.55
C ILE A 376 -19.66 -24.70 -35.74
N GLU A 377 -20.92 -24.76 -36.19
CA GLU A 377 -22.04 -24.13 -35.47
C GLU A 377 -22.21 -24.72 -34.06
N THR A 378 -22.06 -26.03 -33.92
CA THR A 378 -22.13 -26.72 -32.62
C THR A 378 -21.01 -26.28 -31.68
N LEU A 379 -19.77 -26.21 -32.18
CA LEU A 379 -18.62 -25.75 -31.40
C LEU A 379 -18.78 -24.29 -30.98
N GLN A 380 -19.13 -23.39 -31.91
CA GLN A 380 -19.36 -21.97 -31.63
C GLN A 380 -20.45 -21.77 -30.58
N LYS A 381 -21.56 -22.51 -30.68
CA LYS A 381 -22.64 -22.46 -29.70
C LYS A 381 -22.15 -22.93 -28.32
N THR A 382 -21.46 -24.06 -28.25
CA THR A 382 -20.94 -24.63 -26.99
C THR A 382 -19.94 -23.69 -26.33
N ILE A 383 -19.00 -23.12 -27.10
CA ILE A 383 -18.02 -22.13 -26.63
C ILE A 383 -18.75 -20.90 -26.06
N SER A 384 -19.75 -20.37 -26.79
CA SER A 384 -20.52 -19.20 -26.35
C SER A 384 -21.31 -19.46 -25.06
N GLU A 385 -21.86 -20.68 -24.89
CA GLU A 385 -22.53 -21.08 -23.65
C GLU A 385 -21.57 -21.17 -22.46
N ILE A 386 -20.35 -21.67 -22.67
CA ILE A 386 -19.30 -21.70 -21.65
C ILE A 386 -18.84 -20.27 -21.31
N ASP A 387 -18.63 -19.42 -22.31
CA ASP A 387 -18.25 -18.01 -22.10
C ASP A 387 -19.29 -17.24 -21.29
N ALA A 388 -20.58 -17.51 -21.52
CA ALA A 388 -21.66 -16.91 -20.74
C ALA A 388 -21.60 -17.34 -19.26
N GLN A 389 -21.32 -18.62 -18.98
CA GLN A 389 -21.15 -19.14 -17.62
C GLN A 389 -19.94 -18.52 -16.93
N ILE A 390 -18.77 -18.53 -17.59
CA ILE A 390 -17.54 -17.92 -17.09
C ILE A 390 -17.78 -16.43 -16.78
N SER A 391 -18.42 -15.71 -17.69
CA SER A 391 -18.74 -14.28 -17.50
C SER A 391 -19.62 -14.02 -16.27
N GLN A 392 -20.58 -14.90 -15.99
CA GLN A 392 -21.41 -14.80 -14.78
C GLN A 392 -20.61 -15.08 -13.50
N LEU A 393 -19.74 -16.10 -13.53
CA LEU A 393 -18.87 -16.44 -12.40
C LEU A 393 -17.87 -15.32 -12.10
N ILE A 394 -17.25 -14.73 -13.13
CA ILE A 394 -16.36 -13.57 -12.99
C ILE A 394 -17.09 -12.40 -12.34
N LYS A 395 -18.33 -12.09 -12.75
CA LYS A 395 -19.12 -11.02 -12.12
C LYS A 395 -19.41 -11.30 -10.64
N LYS A 396 -19.75 -12.54 -10.28
CA LYS A 396 -19.97 -12.95 -8.88
C LYS A 396 -18.69 -12.82 -8.06
N GLN A 397 -17.55 -13.24 -8.62
CA GLN A 397 -16.24 -13.14 -8.00
C GLN A 397 -15.85 -11.66 -7.80
N GLN A 398 -15.99 -10.81 -8.82
CA GLN A 398 -15.65 -9.39 -8.75
C GLN A 398 -16.49 -8.63 -7.71
N ALA A 399 -17.76 -9.00 -7.53
CA ALA A 399 -18.65 -8.40 -6.54
C ALA A 399 -18.22 -8.63 -5.09
N MET A 400 -17.25 -9.53 -4.83
CA MET A 400 -16.68 -9.75 -3.50
C MET A 400 -15.64 -8.70 -3.11
N TYR A 401 -15.13 -7.91 -4.06
CA TYR A 401 -14.09 -6.91 -3.82
C TYR A 401 -14.63 -5.48 -3.89
N ASN A 402 -13.75 -4.49 -3.88
CA ASN A 402 -14.14 -3.09 -4.04
C ASN A 402 -14.94 -2.90 -5.34
N GLY A 403 -16.14 -2.30 -5.25
CA GLY A 403 -17.05 -2.17 -6.39
C GLY A 403 -16.54 -1.28 -7.53
N ASN A 404 -15.64 -0.34 -7.24
CA ASN A 404 -15.12 0.60 -8.23
C ASN A 404 -13.83 0.11 -8.87
N TRP A 405 -12.98 -0.57 -8.08
CA TRP A 405 -11.61 -0.89 -8.47
C TRP A 405 -11.27 -2.38 -8.45
N GLY A 406 -12.07 -3.24 -7.82
CA GLY A 406 -11.78 -4.68 -7.66
C GLY A 406 -10.72 -4.95 -6.60
N GLN A 407 -9.90 -5.99 -6.82
CA GLN A 407 -8.84 -6.43 -5.88
C GLN A 407 -7.70 -5.40 -5.73
N LEU A 408 -7.05 -5.30 -4.57
CA LEU A 408 -5.86 -4.45 -4.40
C LEU A 408 -4.65 -5.06 -5.14
N MET A 409 -4.46 -6.37 -5.05
CA MET A 409 -3.25 -7.03 -5.59
C MET A 409 -3.36 -7.46 -7.07
N ARG A 410 -4.54 -7.31 -7.70
CA ARG A 410 -4.78 -7.70 -9.10
C ARG A 410 -5.31 -6.56 -9.95
N ALA A 411 -4.89 -6.50 -11.20
CA ALA A 411 -5.41 -5.62 -12.22
C ALA A 411 -5.80 -6.45 -13.45
N GLY A 412 -7.04 -6.98 -13.43
CA GLY A 412 -7.42 -8.09 -14.30
C GLY A 412 -6.75 -9.38 -13.84
N ASN A 413 -6.26 -10.19 -14.79
CA ASN A 413 -5.54 -11.44 -14.48
C ASN A 413 -4.09 -11.22 -14.04
N GLU A 414 -3.55 -10.01 -14.24
CA GLU A 414 -2.18 -9.66 -13.88
C GLU A 414 -2.10 -9.08 -12.48
N GLU A 415 -0.88 -9.05 -11.94
CA GLU A 415 -0.56 -8.29 -10.73
C GLU A 415 -0.84 -6.81 -10.96
N SER A 416 -1.40 -6.14 -9.94
CA SER A 416 -1.51 -4.68 -9.94
C SER A 416 -0.13 -4.03 -9.86
N TYR A 417 -0.05 -2.73 -10.18
CA TYR A 417 1.19 -1.97 -9.98
C TYR A 417 1.64 -1.98 -8.51
N PHE A 418 0.68 -1.84 -7.58
CA PHE A 418 0.95 -1.98 -6.15
C PHE A 418 1.53 -3.34 -5.77
N ALA A 419 0.97 -4.43 -6.31
CA ALA A 419 1.51 -5.76 -6.08
C ALA A 419 2.94 -5.91 -6.60
N TYR A 420 3.23 -5.33 -7.77
CA TYR A 420 4.59 -5.27 -8.31
C TYR A 420 5.54 -4.50 -7.39
N GLN A 421 5.13 -3.34 -6.87
CA GLN A 421 5.97 -2.56 -5.96
C GLN A 421 6.21 -3.35 -4.67
N LEU A 422 5.16 -3.92 -4.07
CA LEU A 422 5.28 -4.76 -2.87
C LEU A 422 6.26 -5.91 -3.10
N ASP A 423 6.11 -6.62 -4.21
CA ASP A 423 7.01 -7.67 -4.61
C ASP A 423 8.46 -7.16 -4.70
N ARG A 424 8.67 -6.08 -5.46
CA ARG A 424 10.00 -5.50 -5.67
C ARG A 424 10.65 -5.04 -4.37
N TYR A 425 9.89 -4.48 -3.44
CA TYR A 425 10.43 -3.73 -2.31
C TYR A 425 10.41 -4.48 -0.98
N ALA A 426 9.40 -5.28 -0.68
CA ALA A 426 9.31 -6.03 0.58
C ALA A 426 9.80 -7.48 0.45
N CYS A 427 10.76 -7.91 1.27
CA CYS A 427 11.17 -9.31 1.32
C CYS A 427 10.04 -10.22 1.81
N VAL A 428 9.32 -9.74 2.83
CA VAL A 428 8.10 -10.35 3.37
C VAL A 428 7.07 -9.27 3.61
N TYR A 429 5.79 -9.62 3.53
CA TYR A 429 4.69 -8.71 3.84
C TYR A 429 3.60 -9.43 4.65
N MET A 430 2.80 -8.67 5.37
CA MET A 430 1.83 -9.16 6.35
C MET A 430 0.71 -8.14 6.54
N GLN A 431 -0.38 -8.55 7.17
CA GLN A 431 -1.47 -7.63 7.50
C GLN A 431 -1.06 -6.64 8.59
N LYS A 432 -0.40 -7.12 9.64
CA LYS A 432 -0.04 -6.34 10.83
C LYS A 432 1.26 -6.86 11.42
N LEU A 433 2.01 -5.99 12.11
CA LEU A 433 3.33 -6.33 12.66
C LEU A 433 3.29 -7.56 13.60
N SER A 434 2.22 -7.74 14.37
CA SER A 434 2.05 -8.89 15.26
C SER A 434 2.10 -10.23 14.51
N ASP A 435 1.71 -10.29 13.24
CA ASP A 435 1.74 -11.53 12.47
C ASP A 435 3.17 -12.02 12.19
N LEU A 436 4.11 -11.09 11.99
CA LEU A 436 5.54 -11.41 11.91
C LEU A 436 6.08 -11.79 13.28
N LEU A 437 5.73 -11.02 14.30
CA LEU A 437 6.28 -11.19 15.64
C LEU A 437 5.65 -12.37 16.39
N ASP A 438 4.52 -12.90 15.97
CA ASP A 438 3.92 -14.15 16.44
C ASP A 438 4.83 -15.34 16.15
N LEU A 439 5.54 -15.30 15.03
CA LEU A 439 6.46 -16.36 14.61
C LEU A 439 7.71 -16.43 15.50
N SER A 440 8.52 -17.47 15.30
CA SER A 440 9.80 -17.59 15.99
C SER A 440 10.75 -16.46 15.56
N PRO A 441 11.48 -15.80 16.49
CA PRO A 441 12.56 -14.86 16.14
C PRO A 441 13.74 -15.51 15.37
N ARG A 442 13.68 -16.83 15.18
CA ARG A 442 14.65 -17.66 14.45
C ARG A 442 14.08 -18.24 13.15
N THR A 443 12.90 -17.81 12.73
CA THR A 443 12.22 -18.28 11.51
C THR A 443 13.11 -18.04 10.28
N TYR A 444 13.11 -19.01 9.38
CA TYR A 444 13.73 -18.91 8.06
C TYR A 444 12.63 -18.88 7.01
N PHE A 445 12.32 -17.70 6.47
CA PHE A 445 11.34 -17.53 5.40
C PHE A 445 11.93 -17.97 4.08
N ARG A 446 11.20 -18.79 3.32
CA ARG A 446 11.58 -19.24 1.98
C ARG A 446 10.57 -18.71 0.97
N ALA A 447 11.06 -18.05 -0.07
CA ALA A 447 10.21 -17.67 -1.18
C ALA A 447 9.79 -18.94 -1.94
N PRO A 448 8.51 -19.08 -2.31
CA PRO A 448 8.07 -20.15 -3.20
C PRO A 448 8.71 -19.97 -4.58
N ARG A 449 8.88 -21.08 -5.31
CA ARG A 449 9.29 -21.01 -6.72
C ARG A 449 8.16 -20.33 -7.51
N ARG A 450 8.50 -19.28 -8.26
CA ARG A 450 7.56 -18.64 -9.18
C ARG A 450 7.66 -19.31 -10.53
N PRO A 451 6.56 -19.91 -11.04
CA PRO A 451 6.57 -20.56 -12.33
C PRO A 451 6.88 -19.55 -13.44
N LEU A 452 7.80 -19.89 -14.34
CA LEU A 452 7.95 -19.17 -15.61
C LEU A 452 7.01 -19.81 -16.66
N ALA A 453 6.63 -19.05 -17.70
CA ALA A 453 5.65 -19.49 -18.68
C ALA A 453 6.02 -20.79 -19.45
N HIS A 454 7.31 -21.16 -19.48
CA HIS A 454 7.80 -22.38 -20.13
C HIS A 454 8.00 -23.55 -19.15
N GLU A 455 7.76 -23.34 -17.85
CA GLU A 455 7.89 -24.38 -16.84
C GLU A 455 6.59 -25.18 -16.77
N ILE A 456 6.72 -26.52 -16.73
CA ILE A 456 5.61 -27.47 -16.71
C ILE A 456 5.30 -27.81 -15.23
N PHE A 457 4.02 -27.82 -14.86
CA PHE A 457 3.53 -28.18 -13.53
C PHE A 457 2.40 -29.19 -13.58
#